data_AF-A0A640KPX6-F1
#
_entry.id   AF-A0A640KPX6-F1
#
_cell.length_a   1.000
_cell.length_b   1.000
_cell.length_c   1.000
_cell.angle_alpha   90.00
_cell.angle_beta   90.00
_cell.angle_gamma   90.00
#
_symmetry.space_group_name_H-M   'P 1'
#
loop_
_entity.id
_entity.type
_entity.pdbx_description
1 polymer ?
#
loop_
_entity_poly.entity_id
_entity_poly.type
_entity_poly.pdbx_seq_one_letter_code
_entity_poly.pdbx_strand_id
1 'polypeptide(L)'
;MSRNTKEFNKQADRFAEEYKTQRIALEQCLQSRINDDINFVCQRQKSAYLEGIANIFCKKEYDAGVVCQRAAGDKWASDCFKENVAFGQCTDRVLKQLYVYNLEHNKKNPAAN
;
A
#
# COMPACT_ATOMS: atom_id res chain seq x y z
N MET A 1 7.97 22.65 5.72
CA MET A 1 8.57 21.87 4.62
C MET A 1 8.09 20.43 4.75
N SER A 2 7.69 19.78 3.66
CA SER A 2 7.21 18.39 3.69
C SER A 2 8.32 17.48 4.24
N ARG A 3 7.97 16.55 5.13
CA ARG A 3 8.93 15.52 5.60
C ARG A 3 9.28 14.50 4.51
N ASN A 4 8.48 14.44 3.45
CA ASN A 4 8.71 13.57 2.30
C ASN A 4 9.51 14.27 1.21
N THR A 5 10.17 13.49 0.35
CA THR A 5 10.86 14.01 -0.83
C THR A 5 9.85 14.48 -1.88
N LYS A 6 10.26 15.38 -2.78
CA LYS A 6 9.42 15.83 -3.90
C LYS A 6 9.00 14.66 -4.80
N GLU A 7 9.91 13.71 -5.02
CA GLU A 7 9.65 12.51 -5.81
C GLU A 7 8.59 11.63 -5.15
N PHE A 8 8.70 11.40 -3.84
CA PHE A 8 7.70 10.64 -3.10
C PHE A 8 6.33 11.31 -3.18
N ASN A 9 6.25 12.63 -3.01
CA ASN A 9 4.98 13.35 -3.09
C ASN A 9 4.35 13.24 -4.48
N LYS A 10 5.13 13.34 -5.56
CA LYS A 10 4.63 13.13 -6.93
C LYS A 10 4.09 11.71 -7.14
N GLN A 11 4.75 10.70 -6.56
CA GLN A 11 4.27 9.31 -6.60
C GLN A 11 3.00 9.14 -5.75
N ALA A 12 2.90 9.83 -4.62
CA ALA A 12 1.71 9.84 -3.77
C ALA A 12 0.51 10.54 -4.43
N ASP A 13 0.73 11.65 -5.14
CA ASP A 13 -0.27 12.30 -5.99
C ASP A 13 -0.80 11.31 -7.04
N ARG A 14 0.13 10.68 -7.78
CA ARG A 14 -0.21 9.67 -8.79
C ARG A 14 -0.99 8.50 -8.19
N PHE A 15 -0.55 7.99 -7.05
CA PHE A 15 -1.22 6.88 -6.35
C PHE A 15 -2.64 7.26 -5.89
N ALA A 16 -2.82 8.47 -5.35
CA ALA A 16 -4.12 8.96 -4.89
C ALA A 16 -5.15 9.03 -6.03
N GLU A 17 -4.72 9.39 -7.24
CA GLU A 17 -5.57 9.44 -8.43
C GLU A 17 -5.80 8.04 -9.05
N GLU A 18 -4.72 7.28 -9.33
CA GLU A 18 -4.82 5.98 -10.01
C GLU A 18 -5.57 4.93 -9.18
N TYR A 19 -5.44 4.96 -7.85
CA TYR A 19 -6.02 3.98 -6.94
C TYR A 19 -7.22 4.53 -6.14
N LYS A 20 -7.79 5.66 -6.57
CA LYS A 20 -8.94 6.31 -5.91
C LYS A 20 -10.13 5.36 -5.74
N THR A 21 -10.46 4.59 -6.76
CA THR A 21 -11.59 3.65 -6.74
C THR A 21 -11.38 2.54 -5.72
N GLN A 22 -10.18 1.98 -5.67
CA GLN A 22 -9.78 0.93 -4.73
C GLN A 22 -9.80 1.47 -3.29
N ARG A 23 -9.34 2.71 -3.09
CA ARG A 23 -9.43 3.41 -1.80
C ARG A 23 -10.89 3.55 -1.35
N ILE A 24 -11.77 4.08 -2.21
CA ILE A 24 -13.19 4.26 -1.89
C ILE A 24 -13.85 2.91 -1.57
N ALA A 25 -13.58 1.88 -2.38
CA ALA A 25 -14.13 0.54 -2.15
C ALA A 25 -13.65 -0.07 -0.82
N LEU A 26 -12.39 0.15 -0.45
CA LEU A 26 -11.86 -0.26 0.84
C LEU A 26 -12.51 0.51 1.99
N GLU A 27 -12.61 1.84 1.88
CA GLU A 27 -13.27 2.71 2.87
C GLU A 27 -14.73 2.30 3.11
N GLN A 28 -15.49 2.06 2.03
CA GLN A 28 -16.87 1.57 2.12
C GLN A 28 -16.96 0.21 2.80
N CYS A 29 -16.07 -0.72 2.47
CA CYS A 29 -16.01 -2.03 3.11
C CYS A 29 -15.78 -1.89 4.62
N LEU A 30 -14.78 -1.09 5.02
CA LEU A 30 -14.44 -0.83 6.42
C LEU A 30 -15.58 -0.19 7.21
N GLN A 31 -16.28 0.78 6.60
CA GLN A 31 -17.41 1.47 7.23
C GLN A 31 -18.63 0.58 7.41
N SER A 32 -18.87 -0.35 6.49
CA SER A 32 -20.07 -1.21 6.52
C SER A 32 -20.02 -2.33 7.56
N ARG A 33 -18.85 -2.64 8.14
CA ARG A 33 -18.60 -3.85 8.95
C ARG A 33 -17.65 -3.61 10.14
N ILE A 34 -17.90 -2.55 10.90
CA ILE A 34 -17.04 -2.07 12.01
C ILE A 34 -16.76 -3.13 13.10
N ASN A 35 -17.64 -4.14 13.25
CA ASN A 35 -17.55 -5.17 14.30
C ASN A 35 -17.08 -6.55 13.80
N ASP A 36 -16.84 -6.73 12.51
CA ASP A 36 -16.42 -8.02 11.95
C ASP A 36 -14.89 -8.10 11.84
N ASP A 37 -14.34 -9.30 11.62
CA ASP A 37 -12.91 -9.44 11.29
C ASP A 37 -12.62 -8.81 9.93
N ILE A 38 -12.31 -7.51 9.98
CA ILE A 38 -12.00 -6.66 8.84
C ILE A 38 -10.89 -7.25 7.96
N ASN A 39 -9.94 -7.99 8.55
CA ASN A 39 -8.84 -8.58 7.78
C ASN A 39 -9.31 -9.72 6.87
N PHE A 40 -10.38 -10.43 7.26
CA PHE A 40 -11.00 -11.45 6.43
C PHE A 40 -12.03 -10.85 5.47
N VAL A 41 -12.91 -9.98 5.97
CA VAL A 41 -14.05 -9.46 5.21
C VAL A 41 -13.63 -8.52 4.08
N CYS A 42 -12.66 -7.63 4.33
CA CYS A 42 -12.19 -6.65 3.34
C CYS A 42 -10.88 -7.07 2.67
N GLN A 43 -10.48 -8.35 2.77
CA GLN A 43 -9.20 -8.84 2.26
C GLN A 43 -9.00 -8.50 0.78
N ARG A 44 -10.05 -8.66 -0.04
CA ARG A 44 -9.97 -8.42 -1.49
C ARG A 44 -9.69 -6.95 -1.80
N GLN A 45 -10.43 -6.03 -1.19
CA GLN A 45 -10.26 -4.59 -1.38
C GLN A 45 -8.91 -4.12 -0.83
N LYS A 46 -8.51 -4.67 0.31
CA LYS A 46 -7.19 -4.41 0.92
C LYS A 46 -6.06 -4.85 -0.01
N SER A 47 -6.13 -6.06 -0.58
CA SER A 47 -5.13 -6.56 -1.53
C SER A 47 -5.03 -5.68 -2.78
N ALA A 48 -6.16 -5.28 -3.37
CA ALA A 48 -6.18 -4.40 -4.54
C ALA A 48 -5.56 -3.01 -4.27
N TYR A 49 -5.75 -2.48 -3.07
CA TYR A 49 -5.12 -1.22 -2.66
C TYR A 49 -3.62 -1.39 -2.39
N LEU A 50 -3.20 -2.49 -1.73
CA LEU A 50 -1.79 -2.81 -1.50
C LEU A 50 -1.02 -3.11 -2.78
N GLU A 51 -1.68 -3.65 -3.80
CA GLU A 51 -1.10 -3.83 -5.13
C GLU A 51 -0.66 -2.50 -5.75
N GLY A 52 -1.39 -1.41 -5.51
CA GLY A 52 -0.95 -0.08 -5.95
C GLY A 52 0.30 0.42 -5.25
N ILE A 53 0.42 0.14 -3.95
CA ILE A 53 1.64 0.43 -3.20
C ILE A 53 2.82 -0.37 -3.77
N ALA A 54 2.60 -1.66 -4.06
CA ALA A 54 3.58 -2.52 -4.67
C ALA A 54 4.04 -1.97 -6.04
N ASN A 55 3.10 -1.65 -6.93
CA ASN A 55 3.40 -1.23 -8.29
C ASN A 55 4.03 0.17 -8.41
N ILE A 56 3.64 1.11 -7.56
CA ILE A 56 4.14 2.50 -7.65
C ILE A 56 5.42 2.72 -6.85
N PHE A 57 5.52 2.14 -5.65
CA PHE A 57 6.61 2.48 -4.72
C PHE A 57 7.61 1.34 -4.49
N CYS A 58 7.14 0.09 -4.51
CA CYS A 58 7.92 -1.08 -4.11
C CYS A 58 8.11 -2.08 -5.25
N LYS A 59 8.07 -1.60 -6.51
CA LYS A 59 8.00 -2.48 -7.68
C LYS A 59 9.19 -3.42 -7.77
N LYS A 60 10.39 -2.92 -7.47
CA LYS A 60 11.62 -3.70 -7.51
C LYS A 60 11.57 -4.87 -6.53
N GLU A 61 11.18 -4.59 -5.28
CA GLU A 61 11.09 -5.59 -4.22
C GLU A 61 9.95 -6.58 -4.49
N TYR A 62 8.82 -6.10 -5.01
CA TYR A 62 7.69 -6.92 -5.42
C TYR A 62 8.05 -7.89 -6.56
N ASP A 63 8.65 -7.37 -7.64
CA ASP A 63 9.04 -8.18 -8.80
C ASP A 63 10.08 -9.24 -8.40
N ALA A 64 11.03 -8.90 -7.52
CA ALA A 64 11.98 -9.85 -6.97
C ALA A 64 11.30 -10.96 -6.16
N GLY A 65 10.31 -10.60 -5.32
CA GLY A 65 9.48 -11.56 -4.60
C GLY A 65 8.71 -12.49 -5.53
N VAL A 66 8.07 -11.96 -6.57
CA VAL A 66 7.31 -12.76 -7.56
C VAL A 66 8.23 -13.73 -8.30
N VAL A 67 9.43 -13.30 -8.71
CA VAL A 67 10.41 -14.16 -9.36
C VAL A 67 10.83 -15.29 -8.44
N CYS A 68 11.14 -14.99 -7.17
CA CYS A 68 11.51 -16.02 -6.21
C CYS A 68 10.35 -16.99 -5.95
N GLN A 69 9.13 -16.49 -5.73
CA GLN A 69 7.95 -17.31 -5.48
C GLN A 69 7.70 -18.31 -6.62
N ARG A 70 7.83 -17.86 -7.87
CA ARG A 70 7.69 -18.73 -9.05
C ARG A 70 8.76 -19.81 -9.11
N ALA A 71 9.98 -19.52 -8.67
CA ALA A 71 11.08 -20.48 -8.65
C ALA A 71 10.97 -21.49 -7.50
N ALA A 72 10.52 -21.04 -6.31
CA ALA A 72 10.46 -21.85 -5.10
C ALA A 72 9.20 -22.73 -4.99
N GLY A 73 8.13 -22.41 -5.72
CA GLY A 73 6.88 -23.16 -5.67
C GLY A 73 6.29 -23.17 -4.26
N ASP A 74 5.89 -24.33 -3.74
CA ASP A 74 5.23 -24.46 -2.43
C ASP A 74 6.13 -24.07 -1.24
N LYS A 75 7.45 -24.03 -1.43
CA LYS A 75 8.43 -23.66 -0.37
C LYS A 75 8.75 -22.17 -0.34
N TRP A 76 8.05 -21.36 -1.13
CA TRP A 76 8.34 -19.92 -1.24
C TRP A 76 8.37 -19.18 0.10
N ALA A 77 7.57 -19.61 1.09
CA ALA A 77 7.51 -18.95 2.39
C ALA A 77 8.86 -19.00 3.13
N SER A 78 9.60 -20.12 3.04
CA SER A 78 10.95 -20.25 3.60
C SER A 78 12.02 -19.74 2.64
N ASP A 79 11.91 -20.13 1.37
CA ASP A 79 13.01 -20.00 0.42
C ASP A 79 13.16 -18.56 -0.11
N CYS A 80 12.07 -17.78 -0.05
CA CYS A 80 12.02 -16.37 -0.44
C CYS A 80 11.94 -15.42 0.75
N PHE A 81 12.36 -15.86 1.95
CA PHE A 81 12.26 -15.06 3.17
C PHE A 81 12.89 -13.68 3.02
N LYS A 82 14.05 -13.61 2.35
CA LYS A 82 14.77 -12.35 2.12
C LYS A 82 13.95 -11.36 1.29
N GLU A 83 13.36 -11.82 0.18
CA GLU A 83 12.55 -11.01 -0.73
C GLU A 83 11.26 -10.57 -0.05
N ASN A 84 10.62 -11.47 0.72
CA ASN A 84 9.44 -11.17 1.52
C ASN A 84 9.74 -10.07 2.57
N VAL A 85 10.88 -10.17 3.27
CA VAL A 85 11.31 -9.15 4.24
C VAL A 85 11.59 -7.82 3.55
N ALA A 86 12.29 -7.82 2.42
CA ALA A 86 12.59 -6.59 1.68
C ALA A 86 11.31 -5.88 1.20
N PHE A 87 10.34 -6.64 0.67
CA PHE A 87 9.04 -6.11 0.29
C PHE A 87 8.25 -5.59 1.50
N GLY A 88 8.24 -6.32 2.62
CA GLY A 88 7.64 -5.89 3.87
C GLY A 88 8.21 -4.58 4.42
N GLN A 89 9.53 -4.42 4.38
CA GLN A 89 10.21 -3.19 4.80
C GLN A 89 9.88 -2.00 3.87
N CYS A 90 9.81 -2.24 2.56
CA CYS A 90 9.44 -1.19 1.61
C CYS A 90 8.00 -0.71 1.87
N THR A 91 7.06 -1.64 1.98
CA THR A 91 5.64 -1.35 2.20
C THR A 91 5.40 -0.62 3.54
N ASP A 92 6.01 -1.06 4.64
CA ASP A 92 5.91 -0.37 5.94
C ASP A 92 6.41 1.08 5.87
N ARG A 93 7.56 1.30 5.22
CA ARG A 93 8.11 2.65 5.01
C ARG A 93 7.15 3.51 4.20
N VAL A 94 6.62 3.00 3.09
CA VAL A 94 5.70 3.74 2.21
C VAL A 94 4.40 4.09 2.93
N LEU A 95 3.84 3.17 3.71
CA LEU A 95 2.63 3.42 4.50
C LEU A 95 2.83 4.58 5.49
N LYS A 96 3.97 4.61 6.19
CA LYS A 96 4.31 5.72 7.09
C LYS A 96 4.45 7.05 6.35
N GLN A 97 5.08 7.03 5.18
CA GLN A 97 5.25 8.25 4.37
C GLN A 97 3.94 8.73 3.76
N LEU A 98 3.07 7.82 3.31
CA LEU A 98 1.71 8.13 2.84
C LEU A 98 0.85 8.72 3.96
N TYR A 99 0.97 8.21 5.19
CA TYR A 99 0.29 8.78 6.34
C TYR A 99 0.70 10.24 6.57
N VAL A 100 2.01 10.52 6.58
CA VAL A 100 2.54 11.89 6.71
C VAL A 100 2.08 12.77 5.56
N TYR A 101 2.14 12.25 4.32
CA TYR A 101 1.65 12.94 3.13
C TYR A 101 0.19 13.36 3.27
N ASN A 102 -0.69 12.43 3.68
CA ASN A 102 -2.12 12.70 3.87
C ASN A 102 -2.37 13.71 4.99
N LEU A 103 -1.62 13.65 6.10
CA LEU A 103 -1.72 14.67 7.15
C LEU A 103 -1.34 16.06 6.64
N GLU A 104 -0.28 16.16 5.82
CA GLU A 104 0.16 17.43 5.24
C GLU A 104 -0.81 17.96 4.17
N HIS A 105 -1.42 17.08 3.36
CA HIS A 105 -2.39 17.45 2.34
C HIS A 105 -3.77 17.79 2.91
N ASN A 106 -4.27 17.02 3.88
CA ASN A 106 -5.55 17.32 4.54
C ASN A 106 -5.48 18.60 5.36
N LYS A 107 -4.32 18.91 5.99
CA LYS A 107 -4.10 20.21 6.64
C LYS A 107 -4.14 21.40 5.68
N LYS A 108 -3.83 21.19 4.39
CA LYS A 108 -3.91 22.22 3.36
C LYS A 108 -5.32 22.40 2.79
N ASN A 109 -6.25 21.49 3.07
CA ASN A 109 -7.61 21.54 2.53
C ASN A 109 -8.66 21.40 3.66
N PRO A 110 -8.83 22.44 4.51
CA PRO A 110 -9.75 22.40 5.66
C PRO A 110 -11.25 22.36 5.28
N ALA A 111 -11.61 22.45 4.00
CA ALA A 111 -12.99 22.37 3.53
C ALA A 111 -13.47 20.95 3.17
N ALA A 112 -12.66 19.91 3.45
CA ALA A 112 -12.97 18.51 3.10
C ALA A 112 -13.68 17.71 4.21
N ASN A 113 -14.12 18.36 5.30
CA ASN A 113 -14.95 17.75 6.36
C ASN A 113 -16.33 18.40 6.40
#